data_AF-Q4CNU8-F1
#
_entry.id   AF-Q4CNU8-F1
#
_cell.length_a   1.000
_cell.length_b   1.000
_cell.length_c   1.000
_cell.angle_alpha   90.00
_cell.angle_beta   90.00
_cell.angle_gamma   90.00
#
_symmetry.space_group_name_H-M   'P 1'
#
loop_
_entity.id
_entity.type
_entity.pdbx_description
1 polymer ?
#
loop_
_entity_poly.entity_id
_entity_poly.type
_entity_poly.pdbx_seq_one_letter_code
_entity_poly.pdbx_strand_id
1 'polypeptide(L)'
;EKRMNDLQREQRFLVEEMQRSIDHREIIRTKGQAIQNATKKNGRGATRLDVDKESARMFKELNEKREEAQLKERLIRESLVEIEKKSKEIETIQREVENLDEQVTELQAQLLSAQKECDRLEDEKRIKNTTLQRLRDAENGAYNLAVSPEELNEEVTHLEEKRKMLVEIIDDLTNRYPELEEELSDILSAL
;
A
#
# COMPACT_ATOMS: atom_id res chain seq x y z
N GLU A 1 41.68 30.90 12.21
CA GLU A 1 41.17 29.64 11.64
C GLU A 1 42.12 29.01 10.61
N LYS A 2 42.55 29.69 9.53
CA LYS A 2 43.48 29.11 8.52
C LYS A 2 44.73 28.44 9.11
N ARG A 3 45.46 29.12 10.00
CA ARG A 3 46.66 28.58 10.68
C ARG A 3 46.37 27.32 11.51
N MET A 4 45.17 27.17 12.06
CA MET A 4 44.79 25.97 12.83
C MET A 4 44.51 24.79 11.89
N ASN A 5 43.84 25.04 10.75
CA ASN A 5 43.60 24.02 9.73
C ASN A 5 44.90 23.53 9.09
N ASP A 6 45.85 24.43 8.81
CA ASP A 6 47.15 24.07 8.26
C ASP A 6 47.95 23.21 9.25
N LEU A 7 47.97 23.60 10.53
CA LEU A 7 48.60 22.82 11.60
C LEU A 7 47.96 21.42 11.75
N GLN A 8 46.62 21.31 11.66
CA GLN A 8 45.92 20.01 11.71
C GLN A 8 46.19 19.13 10.49
N ARG A 9 46.43 19.71 9.31
CA ARG A 9 46.85 18.94 8.12
C ARG A 9 48.28 18.43 8.28
N GLU A 10 49.19 19.27 8.77
CA GLU A 10 50.58 18.89 9.03
C GLU A 10 50.68 17.80 10.11
N GLN A 11 49.87 17.90 11.18
CA GLN A 11 49.77 16.86 12.21
C GLN A 11 49.27 15.52 11.64
N ARG A 12 48.24 15.52 10.78
CA ARG A 12 47.76 14.28 10.13
C ARG A 12 48.83 13.64 9.25
N PHE A 13 49.53 14.45 8.47
CA PHE A 13 50.61 13.97 7.61
C PHE A 13 51.75 13.35 8.43
N LEU A 14 52.16 14.01 9.52
CA LEU A 14 53.19 13.50 10.42
C LEU A 14 52.77 12.18 11.09
N VAL A 15 51.50 12.04 11.49
CA VAL A 15 50.97 10.78 12.05
C VAL A 15 51.00 9.65 11.02
N GLU A 16 50.62 9.90 9.77
CA GLU A 16 50.70 8.90 8.71
C GLU A 16 52.15 8.48 8.40
N GLU A 17 53.09 9.42 8.44
CA GLU A 17 54.51 9.11 8.24
C GLU A 17 55.10 8.31 9.42
N MET A 18 54.72 8.69 10.65
CA MET A 18 55.07 7.92 11.85
C MET A 18 54.48 6.51 11.79
N GLN A 19 53.24 6.33 11.34
CA GLN A 19 52.61 5.02 11.19
C GLN A 19 53.37 4.17 10.17
N ARG A 20 53.70 4.71 9.00
CA ARG A 20 54.52 4.01 8.00
C ARG A 20 55.89 3.59 8.55
N SER A 21 56.52 4.45 9.36
CA SER A 21 57.80 4.14 10.02
C SER A 21 57.66 3.07 11.11
N ILE A 22 56.53 3.02 11.82
CA ILE A 22 56.21 1.95 12.77
C ILE A 22 56.01 0.63 12.02
N ASP A 23 55.19 0.61 10.97
CA ASP A 23 54.92 -0.58 10.16
C ASP A 23 56.22 -1.13 9.55
N HIS A 24 57.08 -0.24 9.03
CA HIS A 24 58.38 -0.65 8.49
C HIS A 24 59.29 -1.27 9.57
N ARG A 25 59.34 -0.66 10.76
CA ARG A 25 60.09 -1.22 11.91
C ARG A 25 59.51 -2.56 12.36
N GLU A 26 58.20 -2.73 12.32
CA GLU A 26 57.53 -3.98 12.66
C GLU A 26 57.85 -5.07 11.63
N ILE A 27 57.81 -4.76 10.32
CA ILE A 27 58.25 -5.68 9.26
C ILE A 27 59.71 -6.11 9.47
N ILE A 28 60.61 -5.17 9.75
CA ILE A 28 62.02 -5.47 10.05
C ILE A 28 62.13 -6.36 11.29
N ARG A 29 61.39 -6.06 12.36
CA ARG A 29 61.41 -6.85 13.59
C ARG A 29 60.92 -8.27 13.34
N THR A 30 59.82 -8.44 12.62
CA THR A 30 59.25 -9.75 12.27
C THR A 30 60.19 -10.56 11.39
N LYS A 31 60.80 -9.94 10.37
CA LYS A 31 61.84 -10.57 9.55
C LYS A 31 63.06 -10.95 10.38
N GLY A 32 63.53 -10.06 11.26
CA GLY A 32 64.64 -10.31 12.17
C GLY A 32 64.39 -11.46 13.15
N GLN A 33 63.18 -11.52 13.73
CA GLN A 33 62.74 -12.62 14.59
C GLN A 33 62.65 -13.95 13.82
N ALA A 34 62.11 -13.94 12.60
CA ALA A 34 62.06 -15.12 11.74
C ALA A 34 63.46 -15.65 11.43
N ILE A 35 64.41 -14.76 11.08
CA ILE A 35 65.81 -15.12 10.84
C ILE A 35 66.44 -15.69 12.11
N GLN A 36 66.28 -15.04 13.27
CA GLN A 36 66.78 -15.54 14.56
C GLN A 36 66.20 -16.90 14.93
N ASN A 37 64.91 -17.11 14.72
CA ASN A 37 64.26 -18.40 15.00
C ASN A 37 64.79 -19.49 14.07
N ALA A 38 65.02 -19.18 12.79
CA ALA A 38 65.65 -20.09 11.84
C ALA A 38 67.10 -20.42 12.24
N THR A 39 67.89 -19.43 12.68
CA THR A 39 69.28 -19.67 13.13
C THR A 39 69.35 -20.45 14.43
N LYS A 40 68.45 -20.18 15.40
CA LYS A 40 68.40 -20.91 16.68
C LYS A 40 67.97 -22.37 16.50
N LYS A 41 66.98 -22.65 15.64
CA LYS A 41 66.57 -24.03 15.34
C LYS A 41 67.66 -24.77 14.56
N ASN A 42 68.36 -24.08 13.66
CA ASN A 42 69.38 -24.66 12.79
C ASN A 42 70.78 -24.27 13.26
N GLY A 43 71.12 -24.60 14.52
CA GLY A 43 72.49 -24.45 15.03
C GLY A 43 73.56 -25.16 14.19
N ARG A 44 73.13 -26.01 13.24
CA ARG A 44 73.87 -26.39 12.04
C ARG A 44 73.06 -25.88 10.86
N GLY A 45 73.65 -25.02 10.03
CA GLY A 45 72.97 -24.33 8.93
C GLY A 45 72.08 -25.27 8.12
N ALA A 46 70.91 -24.76 7.72
CA ALA A 46 69.89 -25.51 6.98
C ALA A 46 70.58 -26.35 5.90
N THR A 47 70.55 -27.67 6.08
CA THR A 47 71.16 -28.55 5.09
C THR A 47 70.27 -28.51 3.85
N ARG A 48 70.85 -28.74 2.66
CA ARG A 48 70.07 -28.81 1.42
C ARG A 48 68.86 -29.76 1.55
N LEU A 49 69.02 -30.85 2.30
CA LEU A 49 67.95 -31.81 2.60
C LEU A 49 66.80 -31.20 3.42
N ASP A 50 67.09 -30.29 4.36
CA ASP A 50 66.05 -29.61 5.14
C ASP A 50 65.22 -28.67 4.25
N VAL A 51 65.90 -27.94 3.36
CA VAL A 51 65.23 -27.08 2.36
C VAL A 51 64.37 -27.90 1.41
N ASP A 52 64.87 -29.05 0.94
CA ASP A 52 64.12 -29.93 0.03
C ASP A 52 62.87 -30.51 0.74
N LYS A 53 62.97 -30.88 2.02
CA LYS A 53 61.82 -31.34 2.82
C LYS A 53 60.79 -30.24 3.05
N GLU A 54 61.24 -29.04 3.39
CA GLU A 54 60.36 -27.89 3.59
C GLU A 54 59.67 -27.50 2.28
N SER A 55 60.42 -27.49 1.16
CA SER A 55 59.88 -27.26 -0.18
C SER A 55 58.79 -28.28 -0.54
N ALA A 56 59.03 -29.58 -0.32
CA ALA A 56 58.05 -30.63 -0.56
C ALA A 56 56.80 -30.48 0.30
N ARG A 57 56.95 -30.11 1.57
CA ARG A 57 55.84 -29.84 2.48
C ARG A 57 55.01 -28.64 2.01
N MET A 58 55.67 -27.53 1.68
CA MET A 58 55.00 -26.31 1.20
C MET A 58 54.29 -26.56 -0.13
N PHE A 59 54.87 -27.35 -1.03
CA PHE A 59 54.22 -27.74 -2.28
C PHE A 59 52.94 -28.56 -2.03
N LYS A 60 52.97 -29.48 -1.07
CA LYS A 60 51.79 -30.25 -0.67
C LYS A 60 50.70 -29.36 -0.06
N GLU A 61 51.04 -28.51 0.90
CA GLU A 61 50.09 -27.56 1.52
C GLU A 61 49.49 -26.61 0.48
N LEU A 62 50.29 -26.12 -0.48
CA LEU A 62 49.82 -25.29 -1.58
C LEU A 62 48.84 -26.04 -2.48
N ASN A 63 49.11 -27.31 -2.81
CA ASN A 63 48.21 -28.12 -3.63
C ASN A 63 46.90 -28.40 -2.90
N GLU A 64 46.93 -28.76 -1.62
CA GLU A 64 45.74 -28.95 -0.79
C GLU A 64 44.90 -27.67 -0.73
N LYS A 65 45.53 -26.50 -0.54
CA LYS A 65 44.84 -25.21 -0.55
C LYS A 65 44.24 -24.86 -1.90
N ARG A 66 44.90 -25.25 -3.00
CA ARG A 66 44.39 -25.08 -4.36
C ARG A 66 43.15 -25.93 -4.61
N GLU A 67 43.16 -27.20 -4.20
CA GLU A 67 42.01 -28.10 -4.30
C GLU A 67 40.84 -27.61 -3.44
N GLU A 68 41.11 -27.16 -2.21
CA GLU A 68 40.11 -26.57 -1.32
C GLU A 68 39.49 -25.31 -1.94
N ALA A 69 40.30 -24.43 -2.53
CA ALA A 69 39.82 -23.22 -3.20
C ALA A 69 38.94 -23.55 -4.40
N GLN A 70 39.34 -24.52 -5.24
CA GLN A 70 38.53 -24.98 -6.38
C GLN A 70 37.21 -25.60 -5.94
N LEU A 71 37.20 -26.37 -4.86
CA LEU A 71 35.97 -26.94 -4.30
C LEU A 71 35.02 -25.83 -3.82
N LYS A 72 35.54 -24.83 -3.08
CA LYS A 72 34.75 -23.69 -2.62
C LYS A 72 34.21 -22.87 -3.78
N GLU A 73 35.01 -22.63 -4.81
CA GLU A 73 34.58 -21.90 -6.01
C GLU A 73 33.43 -22.63 -6.71
N ARG A 74 33.50 -23.97 -6.82
CA ARG A 74 32.40 -24.78 -7.36
C ARG A 74 31.12 -24.66 -6.53
N LEU A 75 31.22 -24.78 -5.20
CA LEU A 75 30.07 -24.64 -4.29
C LEU A 75 29.44 -23.25 -4.33
N ILE A 76 30.25 -22.20 -4.49
CA ILE A 76 29.77 -20.83 -4.66
C ILE A 76 28.98 -20.71 -5.97
N ARG A 77 29.49 -21.26 -7.08
CA ARG A 77 28.78 -21.25 -8.36
C ARG A 77 27.47 -22.01 -8.30
N GLU A 78 27.46 -23.21 -7.69
CA GLU A 78 26.23 -23.99 -7.48
C GLU A 78 25.21 -23.21 -6.65
N SER A 79 25.63 -22.60 -5.54
CA SER A 79 24.78 -21.74 -4.70
C SER A 79 24.20 -20.54 -5.47
N LEU A 80 25.01 -19.88 -6.32
CA LEU A 80 24.53 -18.74 -7.11
C LEU A 80 23.44 -19.15 -8.11
N VAL A 81 23.58 -20.31 -8.75
CA VAL A 81 22.55 -20.85 -9.65
C VAL A 81 21.26 -21.17 -8.88
N GLU A 82 21.35 -21.74 -7.69
CA GLU A 82 20.18 -21.98 -6.83
C GLU A 82 19.49 -20.69 -6.38
N ILE A 83 20.26 -19.67 -6.03
CA ILE A 83 19.74 -18.34 -5.67
C ILE A 83 19.00 -17.74 -6.87
N GLU A 84 19.57 -17.79 -8.07
CA GLU A 84 18.93 -17.27 -9.27
C GLU A 84 17.60 -17.99 -9.56
N LYS A 85 17.59 -19.33 -9.43
CA LYS A 85 16.38 -20.13 -9.60
C LYS A 85 15.29 -19.73 -8.60
N LYS A 86 15.64 -19.64 -7.31
CA LYS A 86 14.71 -19.22 -6.25
C LYS A 86 14.22 -17.79 -6.43
N SER A 87 15.07 -16.88 -6.91
CA SER A 87 14.68 -15.50 -7.22
C SER A 87 13.58 -15.48 -8.29
N LYS A 88 13.75 -16.28 -9.36
CA LYS A 88 12.74 -16.40 -10.42
C LYS A 88 11.43 -17.00 -9.90
N GLU A 89 11.50 -18.03 -9.05
CA GLU A 89 10.32 -18.63 -8.40
C GLU A 89 9.58 -17.61 -7.51
N ILE A 90 10.31 -16.79 -6.75
CA ILE A 90 9.73 -15.72 -5.93
C ILE A 90 9.02 -14.69 -6.81
N GLU A 91 9.65 -14.23 -7.89
CA GLU A 91 9.02 -13.27 -8.81
C GLU A 91 7.75 -13.83 -9.45
N THR A 92 7.73 -15.13 -9.80
CA THR A 92 6.51 -15.76 -10.33
C THR A 92 5.40 -15.80 -9.29
N ILE A 93 5.72 -16.17 -8.04
CA ILE A 93 4.75 -16.22 -6.94
C ILE A 93 4.23 -14.81 -6.63
N GLN A 94 5.08 -13.78 -6.66
CA GLN A 94 4.65 -12.39 -6.44
C GLN A 94 3.61 -11.94 -7.48
N ARG A 95 3.85 -12.24 -8.77
CA ARG A 95 2.89 -11.93 -9.84
C ARG A 95 1.57 -12.71 -9.66
N GLU A 96 1.64 -13.96 -9.21
CA GLU A 96 0.43 -14.76 -8.92
C GLU A 96 -0.37 -14.17 -7.74
N VAL A 97 0.31 -13.69 -6.69
CA VAL A 97 -0.33 -13.02 -5.55
C VAL A 97 -1.00 -11.73 -5.99
N GLU A 98 -0.32 -10.88 -6.76
CA GLU A 98 -0.90 -9.64 -7.29
C GLU A 98 -2.17 -9.92 -8.13
N ASN A 99 -2.13 -10.93 -9.00
CA ASN A 99 -3.28 -11.34 -9.80
C ASN A 99 -4.43 -11.93 -8.96
N LEU A 100 -4.15 -12.57 -7.83
CA LEU A 100 -5.18 -13.04 -6.89
C LEU A 100 -5.81 -11.88 -6.12
N ASP A 101 -5.02 -10.88 -5.71
CA ASP A 101 -5.51 -9.69 -5.03
C ASP A 101 -6.44 -8.86 -5.93
N GLU A 102 -6.12 -8.77 -7.24
CA GLU A 102 -7.00 -8.16 -8.24
C GLU A 102 -8.33 -8.91 -8.35
N GLN A 103 -8.30 -10.25 -8.44
CA GLN A 103 -9.51 -11.08 -8.49
C GLN A 103 -10.36 -10.97 -7.22
N VAL A 104 -9.72 -10.91 -6.04
CA VAL A 104 -10.44 -10.71 -4.77
C VAL A 104 -11.14 -9.36 -4.77
N THR A 105 -10.48 -8.31 -5.25
CA THR A 105 -11.06 -6.97 -5.33
C THR A 105 -12.26 -6.94 -6.29
N GLU A 106 -12.15 -7.59 -7.45
CA GLU A 106 -13.25 -7.71 -8.40
C GLU A 106 -14.44 -8.46 -7.82
N LEU A 107 -14.21 -9.61 -7.18
CA LEU A 107 -15.27 -10.41 -6.55
C LEU A 107 -15.95 -9.66 -5.39
N GLN A 108 -15.21 -8.88 -4.61
CA GLN A 108 -15.79 -8.01 -3.58
C GLN A 108 -16.71 -6.94 -4.18
N ALA A 109 -16.31 -6.33 -5.30
CA ALA A 109 -17.14 -5.37 -6.01
C ALA A 109 -18.42 -6.02 -6.58
N GLN A 110 -18.31 -7.22 -7.15
CA GLN A 110 -19.46 -7.99 -7.63
C GLN A 110 -20.42 -8.36 -6.49
N LEU A 111 -19.89 -8.78 -5.34
CA LEU A 111 -20.70 -9.11 -4.15
C LEU A 111 -21.47 -7.88 -3.65
N LEU A 112 -20.82 -6.72 -3.55
CA LEU A 112 -21.46 -5.46 -3.18
C LEU A 112 -22.56 -5.06 -4.16
N SER A 113 -22.34 -5.26 -5.46
CA SER A 113 -23.36 -4.98 -6.48
C SER A 113 -24.54 -5.92 -6.35
N ALA A 114 -24.30 -7.22 -6.14
CA ALA A 114 -25.34 -8.21 -5.96
C ALA A 114 -26.16 -7.93 -4.70
N GLN A 115 -25.52 -7.53 -3.60
CA GLN A 115 -26.20 -7.18 -2.36
C GLN A 115 -27.14 -5.97 -2.55
N LYS A 116 -26.69 -4.92 -3.22
CA LYS A 116 -27.55 -3.77 -3.55
C LYS A 116 -28.77 -4.14 -4.40
N GLU A 117 -28.60 -5.08 -5.33
CA GLU A 117 -29.70 -5.57 -6.16
C GLU A 117 -30.68 -6.41 -5.33
N CYS A 118 -30.19 -7.25 -4.42
CA CYS A 118 -31.04 -7.97 -3.46
C CYS A 118 -31.86 -7.01 -2.60
N ASP A 119 -31.22 -6.00 -2.00
CA ASP A 119 -31.91 -5.00 -1.18
C ASP A 119 -33.02 -4.28 -1.97
N ARG A 120 -32.71 -3.89 -3.22
CA ARG A 120 -33.68 -3.28 -4.14
C ARG A 120 -34.88 -4.19 -4.42
N LEU A 121 -34.63 -5.48 -4.69
CA LEU A 121 -35.67 -6.47 -4.95
C LEU A 121 -36.51 -6.77 -3.71
N GLU A 122 -35.92 -6.76 -2.51
CA GLU A 122 -36.65 -6.91 -1.25
C GLU A 122 -37.58 -5.72 -0.98
N ASP A 123 -37.11 -4.50 -1.22
CA ASP A 123 -37.94 -3.29 -1.12
C ASP A 123 -39.09 -3.31 -2.13
N GLU A 124 -38.81 -3.68 -3.38
CA GLU A 124 -39.84 -3.78 -4.42
C GLU A 124 -40.88 -4.86 -4.06
N LYS A 125 -40.43 -6.02 -3.56
CA LYS A 125 -41.30 -7.09 -3.07
C LYS A 125 -42.17 -6.59 -1.91
N ARG A 126 -41.62 -5.81 -0.98
CA ARG A 126 -42.36 -5.23 0.14
C ARG A 126 -43.45 -4.28 -0.35
N ILE A 127 -43.13 -3.37 -1.27
CA ILE A 127 -44.09 -2.43 -1.87
C ILE A 127 -45.18 -3.16 -2.65
N LYS A 128 -44.82 -4.19 -3.42
CA LYS A 128 -45.80 -5.01 -4.15
C LYS A 128 -46.72 -5.76 -3.19
N ASN A 129 -46.18 -6.34 -2.12
CA ASN A 129 -46.98 -7.03 -1.11
C ASN A 129 -47.94 -6.09 -0.38
N THR A 130 -47.52 -4.89 0.00
CA THR A 130 -48.41 -3.90 0.62
C THR A 130 -49.50 -3.44 -0.35
N THR A 131 -49.15 -3.19 -1.61
CA THR A 131 -50.11 -2.83 -2.67
C THR A 131 -51.12 -3.95 -2.88
N LEU A 132 -50.67 -5.20 -2.95
CA LEU A 132 -51.53 -6.37 -3.11
C LEU A 132 -52.46 -6.56 -1.91
N GLN A 133 -51.98 -6.32 -0.69
CA GLN A 133 -52.84 -6.37 0.49
C GLN A 133 -53.94 -5.31 0.43
N ARG A 134 -53.61 -4.07 0.06
CA ARG A 134 -54.59 -2.99 -0.11
C ARG A 134 -55.65 -3.34 -1.16
N LEU A 135 -55.24 -3.95 -2.28
CA LEU A 135 -56.18 -4.41 -3.31
C LEU A 135 -57.11 -5.51 -2.79
N ARG A 136 -56.58 -6.47 -2.02
CA ARG A 136 -57.41 -7.52 -1.37
C ARG A 136 -58.37 -6.93 -0.35
N ASP A 137 -57.92 -5.98 0.45
CA ASP A 137 -58.79 -5.31 1.42
C ASP A 137 -59.92 -4.56 0.69
N ALA A 138 -59.62 -3.94 -0.46
CA ALA A 138 -60.61 -3.21 -1.25
C ALA A 138 -61.62 -4.16 -1.89
N GLU A 139 -61.16 -5.30 -2.43
CA GLU A 139 -62.03 -6.35 -2.96
C GLU A 139 -62.96 -6.93 -1.89
N ASN A 140 -62.47 -7.10 -0.66
CA ASN A 140 -63.25 -7.61 0.47
C ASN A 140 -64.11 -6.53 1.17
N GLY A 141 -64.06 -5.28 0.71
CA GLY A 141 -64.74 -4.16 1.37
C GLY A 141 -64.18 -3.78 2.75
N ALA A 142 -63.03 -4.32 3.13
CA ALA A 142 -62.33 -4.06 4.40
C ALA A 142 -61.26 -2.97 4.26
N TYR A 143 -61.10 -2.37 3.08
CA TYR A 143 -60.15 -1.28 2.88
C TYR A 143 -60.59 -0.04 3.63
N ASN A 144 -59.90 0.22 4.73
CA ASN A 144 -60.04 1.48 5.45
C ASN A 144 -59.37 2.58 4.61
N LEU A 145 -60.20 3.45 4.03
CA LEU A 145 -59.72 4.69 3.44
C LEU A 145 -58.95 5.46 4.53
N ALA A 146 -57.78 5.99 4.18
CA ALA A 146 -56.96 6.76 5.13
C ALA A 146 -57.65 8.05 5.57
N VAL A 147 -58.62 8.51 4.78
CA VAL A 147 -59.45 9.69 5.02
C VAL A 147 -60.88 9.27 4.73
N SER A 148 -61.78 9.51 5.67
CA SER A 148 -63.20 9.25 5.45
C SER A 148 -63.74 10.15 4.33
N PRO A 149 -64.74 9.70 3.55
CA PRO A 149 -65.40 10.56 2.56
C PRO A 149 -65.93 11.87 3.18
N GLU A 150 -66.35 11.82 4.44
CA GLU A 150 -66.78 12.97 5.23
C GLU A 150 -65.63 13.97 5.45
N GLU A 151 -64.48 13.52 5.97
CA GLU A 151 -63.29 14.37 6.15
C GLU A 151 -62.78 14.94 4.83
N LEU A 152 -62.80 14.14 3.75
CA LEU A 152 -62.44 14.62 2.42
C LEU A 152 -63.40 15.72 1.94
N ASN A 153 -64.70 15.52 2.15
CA ASN A 153 -65.71 16.49 1.74
C ASN A 153 -65.62 17.76 2.59
N GLU A 154 -65.37 17.64 3.90
CA GLU A 154 -65.09 18.77 4.78
C GLU A 154 -63.86 19.56 4.28
N GLU A 155 -62.76 18.90 3.96
CA GLU A 155 -61.56 19.58 3.45
C GLU A 155 -61.81 20.22 2.07
N VAL A 156 -62.52 19.54 1.17
CA VAL A 156 -62.90 20.11 -0.14
C VAL A 156 -63.77 21.34 0.04
N THR A 157 -64.82 21.28 0.86
CA THR A 157 -65.67 22.45 1.13
C THR A 157 -64.88 23.58 1.79
N HIS A 158 -63.98 23.26 2.71
CA HIS A 158 -63.11 24.25 3.35
C HIS A 158 -62.16 24.92 2.36
N LEU A 159 -61.59 24.15 1.42
CA LEU A 159 -60.75 24.68 0.34
C LEU A 159 -61.56 25.50 -0.66
N GLU A 160 -62.79 25.09 -0.99
CA GLU A 160 -63.70 25.86 -1.85
C GLU A 160 -64.10 27.19 -1.20
N GLU A 161 -64.38 27.20 0.10
CA GLU A 161 -64.64 28.43 0.88
C GLU A 161 -63.44 29.36 0.89
N LYS A 162 -62.23 28.82 1.15
CA LYS A 162 -60.98 29.59 1.08
C LYS A 162 -60.74 30.16 -0.31
N ARG A 163 -60.97 29.36 -1.36
CA ARG A 163 -60.83 29.80 -2.75
C ARG A 163 -61.83 30.91 -3.06
N LYS A 164 -63.08 30.78 -2.63
CA LYS A 164 -64.09 31.82 -2.80
C LYS A 164 -63.71 33.11 -2.08
N MET A 165 -63.25 33.02 -0.83
CA MET A 165 -62.77 34.16 -0.05
C MET A 165 -61.57 34.84 -0.73
N LEU A 166 -60.62 34.07 -1.26
CA LEU A 166 -59.48 34.61 -2.01
C LEU A 166 -59.94 35.34 -3.28
N VAL A 167 -60.90 34.78 -4.02
CA VAL A 167 -61.47 35.44 -5.20
C VAL A 167 -62.18 36.74 -4.82
N GLU A 168 -62.96 36.78 -3.74
CA GLU A 168 -63.59 38.01 -3.24
C GLU A 168 -62.56 39.06 -2.83
N ILE A 169 -61.47 38.66 -2.17
CA ILE A 169 -60.35 39.56 -1.81
C ILE A 169 -59.66 40.09 -3.07
N ILE A 170 -59.42 39.25 -4.06
CA ILE A 170 -58.79 39.65 -5.33
C ILE A 170 -59.69 40.64 -6.08
N ASP A 171 -61.00 40.41 -6.13
CA ASP A 171 -61.97 41.33 -6.76
C ASP A 171 -62.01 42.68 -6.02
N ASP A 172 -62.06 42.67 -4.68
CA ASP A 172 -62.00 43.88 -3.86
C ASP A 172 -60.70 44.67 -4.06
N LEU A 173 -59.56 43.97 -4.21
CA LEU A 173 -58.27 44.59 -4.48
C LEU A 173 -58.20 45.17 -5.90
N THR A 174 -58.71 44.45 -6.89
CA THR A 174 -58.76 44.90 -8.30
C THR A 174 -59.61 46.16 -8.42
N ASN A 175 -60.75 46.21 -7.73
CA ASN A 175 -61.64 47.38 -7.70
C ASN A 175 -61.03 48.61 -7.00
N ARG A 176 -60.18 48.42 -5.97
CA ARG A 176 -59.51 49.50 -5.23
C ARG A 176 -58.21 49.98 -5.87
N TYR A 177 -57.51 49.09 -6.57
CA TYR A 177 -56.19 49.32 -7.16
C TYR A 177 -56.14 48.75 -8.59
N PRO A 178 -56.78 49.42 -9.57
CA PRO A 178 -56.82 48.94 -10.95
C PRO A 178 -55.43 48.78 -11.58
N GLU A 179 -54.42 49.51 -11.10
CA GLU A 179 -53.04 49.40 -11.54
C GLU A 179 -52.39 48.03 -11.25
N LEU A 180 -52.96 47.23 -10.32
CA LEU A 180 -52.48 45.89 -9.98
C LEU A 180 -53.26 44.76 -10.70
N GLU A 181 -54.18 45.10 -11.61
CA GLU A 181 -55.10 44.12 -12.24
C GLU A 181 -54.39 42.97 -12.95
N GLU A 182 -53.28 43.22 -13.64
CA GLU A 182 -52.52 42.17 -14.35
C GLU A 182 -51.91 41.16 -13.35
N GLU A 183 -51.30 41.64 -12.28
CA GLU A 183 -50.68 40.82 -11.24
C GLU A 183 -51.73 40.02 -10.43
N LEU A 184 -52.90 40.62 -10.20
CA LEU A 184 -54.04 39.99 -9.53
C LEU A 184 -54.71 38.91 -10.39
N SER A 185 -54.80 39.14 -11.71
CA SER A 185 -55.32 38.16 -12.68
C SER A 185 -54.46 36.90 -12.75
N ASP A 186 -53.13 37.05 -12.73
CA ASP A 186 -52.20 35.92 -12.71
C ASP A 186 -52.40 35.03 -11.47
N ILE A 187 -52.58 35.64 -10.30
CA ILE A 187 -52.87 34.89 -9.06
C ILE A 187 -54.20 34.12 -9.18
N LEU A 188 -55.22 34.75 -9.76
CA LEU A 188 -56.53 34.13 -9.95
C LEU A 188 -56.49 32.94 -10.93
N SER A 189 -55.59 32.99 -11.92
CA SER A 189 -55.39 31.88 -12.87
C SER A 189 -54.68 30.66 -12.27
N ALA A 190 -53.91 30.86 -11.20
CA ALA A 190 -53.19 29.79 -10.50
C ALA A 190 -54.03 29.07 -9.41
N LEU A 191 -55.26 29.54 -9.16
CA LEU A 191 -56.20 29.06 -8.13
C LEU A 191 -57.24 28.03 -8.64
#